data_AF-A0A5A5T946-F1
#
_entry.id   AF-A0A5A5T946-F1
#
_cell.length_a   1.000
_cell.length_b   1.000
_cell.length_c   1.000
_cell.angle_alpha   90.00
_cell.angle_beta   90.00
_cell.angle_gamma   90.00
#
_symmetry.space_group_name_H-M   'P 1'
#
loop_
_entity.id
_entity.type
_entity.pdbx_description
1 polymer ?
#
loop_
_entity_poly.entity_id
_entity_poly.type
_entity_poly.pdbx_seq_one_letter_code
_entity_poly.pdbx_strand_id
1 'polypeptide(L)' 'MRVIAYTQKCIASGNCVLACSDVFEQRDSDGTVHILNERPALALLKKVRQAVDLCPNQVFTIEDEANQSELVVVENDQAV' A
#
# COMPACT_ATOMS: atom_id res chain seq x y z
N MET A 1 2.23 -2.22 10.12
CA MET A 1 2.08 -2.18 8.64
C MET A 1 1.67 -0.79 8.17
N ARG A 2 2.14 -0.38 6.99
CA ARG A 2 1.72 0.84 6.28
C ARG A 2 1.36 0.49 4.84
N VAL A 3 0.27 1.06 4.33
CA VAL A 3 -0.19 0.90 2.94
C VAL A 3 0.13 2.15 2.14
N ILE A 4 0.75 1.99 0.98
CA ILE A 4 1.13 3.07 0.06
C ILE A 4 0.50 2.76 -1.30
N ALA A 5 -0.07 3.77 -1.97
CA ALA A 5 -0.66 3.64 -3.30
C ALA A 5 0.02 4.58 -4.32
N TYR A 6 0.49 4.00 -5.43
CA TYR A 6 0.97 4.72 -6.60
C TYR A 6 -0.20 5.02 -7.54
N THR A 7 -1.06 5.97 -7.16
CA THR A 7 -2.34 6.28 -7.81
C THR A 7 -2.23 6.63 -9.31
N GLN A 8 -1.08 7.13 -9.76
CA GLN A 8 -0.77 7.34 -11.18
C GLN A 8 -0.78 6.05 -12.03
N LYS A 9 -0.66 4.87 -11.40
CA LYS A 9 -0.79 3.56 -12.04
C LYS A 9 -2.21 3.00 -11.93
N CYS A 10 -3.13 3.68 -11.25
CA CYS A 10 -4.47 3.16 -11.04
C CYS A 10 -5.25 3.15 -12.36
N ILE A 11 -5.81 1.99 -12.71
CA ILE A 11 -6.69 1.83 -13.88
C ILE A 11 -8.18 1.77 -13.49
N ALA A 12 -8.52 2.27 -12.30
CA ALA A 12 -9.90 2.36 -11.79
C ALA A 12 -10.71 1.05 -11.77
N SER A 13 -10.06 -0.11 -11.52
CA SER A 13 -10.74 -1.42 -11.54
C SER A 13 -11.67 -1.70 -10.35
N GLY A 14 -11.61 -0.91 -9.27
CA GLY A 14 -12.48 -1.05 -8.09
C GLY A 14 -12.20 -2.26 -7.16
N ASN A 15 -11.37 -3.22 -7.57
CA ASN A 15 -11.13 -4.46 -6.81
C ASN A 15 -10.64 -4.25 -5.36
N CYS A 16 -9.85 -3.20 -5.12
CA CYS A 16 -9.34 -2.89 -3.79
C CYS A 16 -10.46 -2.53 -2.80
N VAL A 17 -11.43 -1.72 -3.25
CA VAL A 17 -12.59 -1.31 -2.45
C VAL A 17 -13.52 -2.49 -2.20
N LEU A 18 -13.76 -3.32 -3.22
CA LEU A 18 -14.57 -4.54 -3.08
C LEU A 18 -13.98 -5.52 -2.05
N ALA A 19 -12.65 -5.60 -1.96
CA ALA A 19 -11.98 -6.48 -1.03
C ALA A 19 -11.86 -5.90 0.40
N CYS A 20 -11.66 -4.58 0.53
CA CYS A 20 -11.44 -3.94 1.82
C CYS A 20 -11.86 -2.46 1.83
N SER A 21 -13.17 -2.19 1.81
CA SER A 21 -13.74 -0.84 1.91
C SER A 21 -13.40 -0.10 3.20
N ASP A 22 -12.96 -0.81 4.24
CA ASP A 22 -12.49 -0.22 5.50
C ASP A 22 -11.16 0.56 5.34
N VAL A 23 -10.42 0.32 4.25
CA VAL A 23 -9.07 0.88 3.99
C VAL A 23 -9.00 1.61 2.65
N PHE A 24 -9.73 1.13 1.64
CA PHE A 24 -9.72 1.69 0.30
C PHE A 24 -11.07 2.28 -0.05
N GLU A 25 -11.04 3.44 -0.68
CA GLU A 25 -12.17 4.08 -1.33
C GLU A 25 -11.84 4.30 -2.81
N GLN A 26 -12.86 4.35 -3.65
CA GLN A 26 -12.72 4.77 -5.04
C GLN A 26 -13.26 6.19 -5.15
N ARG A 27 -12.42 7.14 -5.55
CA ARG A 27 -12.84 8.54 -5.65
C ARG A 27 -13.86 8.70 -6.76
N ASP A 28 -14.95 9.40 -6.47
CA ASP A 28 -15.97 9.73 -7.46
C ASP A 28 -15.44 10.63 -8.60
N SER A 29 -14.42 11.44 -8.32
CA SER A 29 -13.89 12.44 -9.26
C SER A 29 -13.16 11.83 -10.46
N ASP A 30 -12.38 10.78 -10.24
CA ASP A 30 -11.48 10.20 -11.26
C ASP A 30 -11.47 8.66 -11.26
N GLY A 31 -12.26 8.02 -10.39
CA GLY A 31 -12.32 6.57 -10.25
C GLY A 31 -11.05 5.94 -9.70
N THR A 32 -10.05 6.73 -9.29
CA THR A 32 -8.80 6.18 -8.75
C THR A 32 -8.94 5.86 -7.27
N VAL A 33 -8.07 4.99 -6.78
CA VAL A 33 -8.08 4.61 -5.36
C VAL A 33 -7.64 5.76 -4.46
N HIS A 34 -8.33 5.91 -3.34
CA HIS A 34 -7.95 6.69 -2.18
C HIS A 34 -7.78 5.76 -0.96
N ILE A 35 -6.75 6.00 -0.15
CA ILE A 35 -6.52 5.25 1.08
C ILE A 35 -7.19 6.02 2.22
N LEU A 36 -8.19 5.42 2.85
CA LEU A 36 -8.90 5.98 4.01
C LEU A 36 -8.05 5.89 5.28
N ASN A 37 -7.23 4.84 5.39
CA ASN A 37 -6.35 4.60 6.54
C ASN A 37 -5.01 4.00 6.09
N GLU A 38 -3.94 4.81 6.10
CA GLU A 38 -2.60 4.35 5.73
C GLU A 38 -2.00 3.31 6.69
N ARG A 39 -2.49 3.25 7.93
CA ARG A 39 -2.00 2.36 8.99
C ARG A 39 -3.18 1.54 9.55
N PRO A 40 -3.74 0.61 8.75
CA PRO A 40 -4.87 -0.18 9.18
C PRO A 40 -4.49 -1.12 10.33
N ALA A 41 -5.49 -1.49 11.14
CA ALA A 41 -5.30 -2.45 12.22
C ALA A 41 -4.86 -3.83 11.69
N LEU A 42 -4.07 -4.57 12.46
CA LEU A 42 -3.59 -5.92 12.08
C LEU A 42 -4.72 -6.90 11.74
N ALA A 43 -5.91 -6.72 12.33
CA ALA A 43 -7.10 -7.51 11.99
C ALA A 43 -7.52 -7.40 10.51
N LEU A 44 -7.19 -6.29 9.85
CA LEU A 44 -7.47 -6.06 8.43
C LEU A 44 -6.39 -6.60 7.49
N LEU A 45 -5.26 -7.09 8.01
CA LEU A 45 -4.09 -7.50 7.21
C LEU A 45 -4.45 -8.47 6.07
N LYS A 46 -5.31 -9.46 6.35
CA LYS A 46 -5.73 -10.44 5.35
C LYS A 46 -6.53 -9.78 4.21
N LYS A 47 -7.48 -8.89 4.54
CA LYS A 47 -8.28 -8.16 3.55
C LYS A 47 -7.42 -7.17 2.75
N VAL A 48 -6.48 -6.49 3.41
CA VAL A 48 -5.54 -5.58 2.77
C VAL A 48 -4.65 -6.33 1.78
N ARG A 49 -4.06 -7.48 2.17
CA ARG A 49 -3.27 -8.31 1.25
C ARG A 49 -4.10 -8.79 0.05
N GLN A 50 -5.32 -9.27 0.29
CA GLN A 50 -6.23 -9.66 -0.79
C GLN A 50 -6.54 -8.50 -1.74
N ALA A 51 -6.76 -7.29 -1.24
CA ALA A 51 -6.98 -6.09 -2.07
C ALA A 51 -5.76 -5.76 -2.94
N VAL A 52 -4.55 -5.95 -2.41
CA VAL A 52 -3.30 -5.77 -3.16
C VAL A 52 -3.15 -6.84 -4.25
N ASP A 53 -3.40 -8.11 -3.92
CA ASP A 53 -3.29 -9.23 -4.87
C ASP A 53 -4.30 -9.13 -6.02
N LEU A 54 -5.50 -8.59 -5.75
CA LEU A 54 -6.52 -8.36 -6.76
C LEU A 54 -6.27 -7.12 -7.64
N CYS A 55 -5.22 -6.33 -7.36
CA CYS A 55 -4.91 -5.15 -8.13
C CYS A 55 -4.21 -5.54 -9.45
N PRO A 56 -4.85 -5.36 -10.62
CA PRO A 56 -4.29 -5.81 -11.90
C PRO A 56 -3.02 -5.05 -12.29
N ASN A 57 -2.84 -3.83 -11.80
CA ASN A 57 -1.69 -2.99 -12.13
C ASN A 57 -0.72 -2.77 -10.96
N GLN A 58 -0.83 -3.61 -9.90
CA GLN A 58 0.10 -3.64 -8.77
C GLN A 58 0.37 -2.24 -8.18
N VAL A 59 -0.71 -1.52 -7.87
CA VAL A 59 -0.67 -0.11 -7.43
C VAL A 59 -0.11 0.06 -6.02
N PHE A 60 -0.08 -1.00 -5.21
CA PHE A 60 0.12 -0.90 -3.77
C PHE A 60 1.47 -1.45 -3.31
N THR A 61 2.02 -0.84 -2.26
CA THR A 61 3.10 -1.40 -1.44
C THR A 61 2.62 -1.51 0.00
N ILE A 62 2.97 -2.62 0.65
CA ILE A 62 2.76 -2.82 2.09
C ILE A 62 4.14 -2.85 2.75
N GLU A 63 4.38 -1.89 3.63
CA GLU A 63 5.56 -1.89 4.48
C GLU A 63 5.21 -2.53 5.82
N ASP A 64 6.08 -3.39 6.33
CA ASP A 64 5.98 -3.89 7.70
C ASP A 64 7.02 -3.20 8.57
N GLU A 65 6.63 -2.76 9.76
CA GLU A 65 7.54 -2.03 10.66
C GLU A 65 8.67 -2.93 11.19
N ALA A 66 8.50 -4.26 11.12
CA ALA A 66 9.56 -5.22 11.40
C ALA A 66 10.77 -5.10 10.44
N ASN A 67 10.57 -4.58 9.23
CA ASN A 67 11.61 -4.50 8.19
C ASN A 67 12.46 -3.21 8.25
N GLN A 68 12.14 -2.28 9.16
CA GLN A 68 12.91 -1.03 9.31
C GLN A 68 14.15 -1.18 10.20
N SER A 69 14.23 -2.26 10.98
CA SER A 69 15.32 -2.53 11.91
C SER A 69 16.59 -3.09 11.24
N GLU A 70 16.50 -3.54 9.99
CA GLU A 70 17.59 -4.24 9.28
C GLU A 70 18.33 -3.34 8.26
N LEU A 71 17.91 -2.09 8.09
CA LEU A 71 18.57 -1.13 7.21
C LEU A 71 19.68 -0.38 7.97
N VAL A 72 20.82 -1.05 8.20
CA VAL A 72 22.07 -0.37 8.59
C VAL A 72 22.68 0.24 7.33
N VAL A 73 22.58 1.57 7.18
CA VAL A 73 23.36 2.29 6.18
C VAL A 73 24.81 2.33 6.68
N VAL A 74 25.69 1.52 6.09
CA VAL A 74 27.14 1.65 6.29
C VAL A 74 27.64 2.65 5.25
N GLU A 75 27.83 3.91 5.66
CA GLU A 75 28.58 4.88 4.87
C GLU A 75 30.06 4.47 4.93
N ASN A 76 30.55 3.82 3.87
CA ASN A 76 32.00 3.65 3.68
C ASN A 76 32.57 5.00 3.23
N ASP A 77 32.86 5.85 4.21
CA ASP A 77 33.62 7.07 4.02
C ASP A 77 35.10 6.70 3.77
N GLN A 78 35.40 6.28 2.54
CA GLN A 78 36.78 6.10 2.09
C GLN A 78 37.33 7.46 1.68
N ALA A 79 37.85 8.17 2.68
CA ALA A 79 38.89 9.17 2.45
C ALA A 79 40.11 8.48 1.81
N VAL A 80 40.43 8.88 0.58
CA VAL A 80 41.77 8.78 -0.02
C VAL A 80 42.09 10.11 -0.68
#